data_AF-A0A973AW65-F1
#
_entry.id   AF-A0A973AW65-F1
#
_cell.length_a   1.000
_cell.length_b   1.000
_cell.length_c   1.000
_cell.angle_alpha   90.00
_cell.angle_beta   90.00
_cell.angle_gamma   90.00
#
_symmetry.space_group_name_H-M   'P 1'
#
loop_
_entity.id
_entity.type
_entity.pdbx_description
1 polymer ?
#
loop_
_entity_poly.entity_id
_entity_poly.type
_entity_poly.pdbx_seq_one_letter_code
_entity_poly.pdbx_strand_id
1 'polypeptide(L)' 'MTSRVYQETVGAGPSLVLLHANGGDHRDFAAIVPPLAESGWRVTVLDWPGHGR' A
#
# COMPACT_ATOMS: atom_id res chain seq x y z
N MET A 1 3.09 -9.26 22.09
CA MET A 1 2.08 -9.38 21.02
C MET A 1 2.74 -8.98 19.71
N THR A 2 2.90 -9.89 18.74
CA THR A 2 3.38 -9.53 17.41
C THR A 2 2.22 -8.94 16.63
N SER A 3 2.21 -7.62 16.49
CA SER A 3 1.24 -6.92 15.65
C SER A 3 1.55 -7.21 14.18
N ARG A 4 0.58 -7.71 13.41
CA ARG A 4 0.74 -7.98 11.97
C ARG A 4 0.27 -6.78 11.15
N VAL A 5 0.95 -6.54 10.05
CA VAL A 5 0.54 -5.59 9.00
C VAL A 5 -0.01 -6.37 7.82
N TYR A 6 -1.04 -5.84 7.18
CA TYR A 6 -1.44 -6.27 5.85
C TYR A 6 -0.60 -5.54 4.81
N GLN A 7 -0.29 -6.18 3.68
CA GLN A 7 0.35 -5.52 2.55
C GLN A 7 -0.08 -6.14 1.22
N GLU A 8 -0.15 -5.31 0.19
CA GLU A 8 -0.27 -5.71 -1.21
C GLU A 8 0.80 -5.03 -2.03
N THR A 9 1.37 -5.76 -2.99
CA THR A 9 2.39 -5.24 -3.90
C THR A 9 1.95 -5.44 -5.35
N VAL A 10 2.06 -4.39 -6.16
CA VAL A 10 1.74 -4.38 -7.60
C VAL A 10 2.88 -3.73 -8.38
N GLY A 11 3.09 -4.19 -9.61
CA GLY A 11 4.10 -3.63 -10.51
C GLY A 11 5.51 -4.18 -10.27
N ALA A 12 6.48 -3.58 -10.96
CA ALA A 12 7.89 -3.95 -10.92
C ALA A 12 8.75 -2.70 -11.11
N GLY A 13 10.00 -2.73 -10.60
CA GLY A 13 10.92 -1.58 -10.63
C GLY A 13 11.32 -1.11 -9.23
N PRO A 14 11.76 0.16 -9.07
CA PRO A 14 12.10 0.72 -7.76
C PRO A 14 10.93 0.61 -6.79
N SER A 15 11.22 0.35 -5.51
CA SER A 15 10.17 0.15 -4.51
C SER A 15 9.60 1.49 -4.06
N LEU A 16 8.27 1.58 -4.07
CA LEU A 16 7.50 2.70 -3.53
C LEU A 16 6.53 2.16 -2.49
N VAL A 17 6.57 2.68 -1.27
CA VAL A 17 5.66 2.28 -0.19
C VAL A 17 4.69 3.43 0.10
N LEU A 18 3.40 3.13 0.10
CA LEU A 18 2.33 4.09 0.38
C LEU A 18 1.75 3.82 1.76
N LEU A 19 1.75 4.85 2.60
CA LEU A 19 1.34 4.78 4.01
C LEU A 19 0.07 5.61 4.19
N HIS A 20 -1.03 4.97 4.56
CA HIS A 20 -2.28 5.69 4.81
C HIS A 20 -2.18 6.53 6.10
N ALA A 21 -2.95 7.62 6.13
CA ALA A 21 -3.06 8.46 7.32
C ALA A 21 -3.95 7.81 8.39
N ASN A 22 -3.95 8.38 9.59
CA ASN A 22 -4.80 7.91 10.69
C ASN A 22 -6.28 7.88 10.28
N GLY A 23 -6.96 6.76 10.57
CA GLY A 23 -8.37 6.55 10.24
C GLY A 23 -8.63 6.05 8.80
N GLY A 24 -7.59 5.95 7.97
CA GLY A 24 -7.65 5.35 6.64
C GLY A 24 -7.25 3.88 6.61
N ASP A 25 -7.07 3.36 5.39
CA ASP A 25 -6.49 2.05 5.09
C ASP A 25 -5.92 2.01 3.66
N HIS A 26 -5.34 0.89 3.23
CA HIS A 26 -4.70 0.73 1.92
C HIS A 26 -5.58 1.12 0.72
N ARG A 27 -6.92 1.07 0.85
CA ARG A 27 -7.86 1.38 -0.22
C ARG A 27 -7.90 2.86 -0.58
N ASP A 28 -7.40 3.74 0.30
CA ASP A 28 -7.22 5.17 0.01
C ASP A 28 -6.35 5.40 -1.24
N PHE A 29 -5.49 4.44 -1.58
CA PHE A 29 -4.59 4.52 -2.73
C PHE A 29 -5.11 3.85 -4.01
N ALA A 30 -6.32 3.27 -4.01
CA ALA A 30 -6.84 2.47 -5.12
C ALA A 30 -6.77 3.21 -6.49
N ALA A 31 -6.98 4.52 -6.49
CA ALA A 31 -6.95 5.34 -7.70
C ALA A 31 -5.52 5.61 -8.24
N ILE A 32 -4.50 5.58 -7.38
CA ILE A 32 -3.12 5.96 -7.77
C ILE A 32 -2.19 4.75 -7.96
N VAL A 33 -2.54 3.58 -7.40
CA VAL A 33 -1.71 2.37 -7.55
C VAL A 33 -1.55 1.95 -9.01
N PRO A 34 -2.61 1.87 -9.85
CA PRO A 34 -2.45 1.50 -11.25
C PRO A 34 -1.52 2.42 -12.06
N PRO A 35 -1.71 3.76 -12.09
CA PRO A 35 -0.82 4.63 -12.85
C PRO A 35 0.63 4.67 -12.31
N LEU A 36 0.83 4.47 -11.01
CA LEU A 36 2.18 4.34 -10.44
C LEU A 36 2.86 3.03 -10.87
N ALA A 37 2.14 1.91 -10.89
CA ALA A 37 2.66 0.65 -11.38
C ALA A 37 2.98 0.73 -12.89
N GLU A 38 2.10 1.35 -13.68
CA GLU A 38 2.30 1.57 -15.13
C GLU A 38 3.51 2.46 -15.44
N SER A 39 3.85 3.41 -14.55
CA SER A 39 5.06 4.23 -14.67
C SER A 39 6.35 3.53 -14.23
N GLY A 40 6.28 2.24 -13.88
CA GLY A 40 7.45 1.39 -13.62
C GLY A 40 7.89 1.34 -12.15
N TRP A 41 6.97 1.60 -11.22
CA TRP A 41 7.21 1.40 -9.79
C TRP A 41 6.73 0.03 -9.32
N ARG A 42 7.44 -0.56 -8.35
CA ARG A 42 6.94 -1.65 -7.53
C ARG A 42 6.24 -1.04 -6.31
N VAL A 43 4.94 -0.84 -6.41
CA VAL A 43 4.12 -0.14 -5.40
C VAL A 43 3.68 -1.13 -4.35
N THR A 44 3.90 -0.81 -3.07
CA THR A 44 3.39 -1.57 -1.92
C THR A 44 2.49 -0.67 -1.09
N VAL A 45 1.25 -1.10 -0.87
CA VAL A 45 0.30 -0.49 0.08
C VAL A 45 0.22 -1.37 1.31
N LEU A 46 -0.06 -0.77 2.47
CA LEU A 46 -0.18 -1.51 3.73
C LEU A 46 -1.36 -1.04 4.57
N ASP A 47 -1.82 -1.92 5.46
CA ASP A 47 -2.65 -1.51 6.60
C ASP A 47 -1.84 -1.58 7.88
N TRP A 48 -1.94 -0.51 8.69
CA TRP A 48 -1.45 -0.55 10.05
C TRP A 48 -2.25 -1.55 10.88
N PRO A 49 -1.67 -2.09 11.96
CA PRO A 49 -2.42 -2.95 12.85
C PRO A 49 -3.73 -2.31 13.34
N GLY A 50 -4.82 -3.06 13.24
CA GLY A 50 -6.16 -2.58 13.61
C GLY A 50 -6.85 -1.71 12.57
N HIS A 51 -6.29 -1.57 11.37
CA HIS A 51 -6.90 -0.88 10.23
C HIS A 51 -7.07 -1.87 9.08
N GLY A 52 -8.11 -1.70 8.26
CA GLY A 52 -8.32 -2.55 7.09
C GLY A 52 -8.41 -4.05 7.41
N ARG A 53 -7.40 -4.82 6.98
CA ARG A 53 -7.37 -6.30 7.05
C ARG A 53 -6.54 -6.91 8.18
#